data_AF-A0AAV0D4E2-F1
#
_entry.id   AF-A0AAV0D4E2-F1
#
_cell.length_a   1.000
_cell.length_b   1.000
_cell.length_c   1.000
_cell.angle_alpha   90.00
_cell.angle_beta   90.00
_cell.angle_gamma   90.00
#
_symmetry.space_group_name_H-M   'P 1'
#
loop_
_entity.id
_entity.type
_entity.pdbx_description
1 polymer ?
#
loop_
_entity_poly.entity_id
_entity_poly.type
_entity_poly.pdbx_seq_one_letter_code
_entity_poly.pdbx_strand_id
1 'polypeptide(L)'
;MAKTRRAVKTCLSVLPILLSAPIIAAGIWASNSCANFYFQQIIISMGALMFLVGLVACCAISTEDEDASATYFGTTFLLFLMAVALFIAAFVVTGYSGSPHSVPGRNYVEYRLDHFAFWLRRRVSGYFRWNPIISCLTASNWCEKLDKTHSSSQQLFTAHLTPLQSGCCMPPAKCEYTYVSPTNWKVSKDNKTDTDCLNWSNDPRKLCYSCDSCKAGFLADIRKKIRIANLIMFITFLVAIVVCVGSCVIFTMN
;
A
#
# COMPACT_ATOMS: atom_id res chain seq x y z
N MET A 1 19.67 23.20 -35.75
CA MET A 1 19.44 23.39 -34.30
C MET A 1 17.94 23.39 -33.93
N ALA A 2 17.07 24.13 -34.65
CA ALA A 2 15.63 24.19 -34.35
C ALA A 2 14.91 22.82 -34.38
N LYS A 3 15.21 21.97 -35.37
CA LYS A 3 14.63 20.61 -35.50
C LYS A 3 14.98 19.71 -34.31
N THR A 4 16.23 19.79 -33.83
CA THR A 4 16.73 19.07 -32.65
C THR A 4 16.05 19.55 -31.38
N ARG A 5 15.87 20.87 -31.22
CA ARG A 5 15.19 21.45 -30.05
C ARG A 5 13.70 21.08 -29.99
N ARG A 6 13.00 21.06 -31.13
CA ARG A 6 11.59 20.63 -31.22
C ARG A 6 11.44 19.15 -30.82
N ALA A 7 12.34 18.28 -31.30
CA ALA A 7 12.35 16.87 -30.91
C ALA A 7 12.55 16.66 -29.40
N VAL A 8 13.48 17.40 -28.78
CA VAL A 8 13.72 17.32 -27.33
C VAL A 8 12.50 17.79 -26.53
N LYS A 9 11.84 18.89 -26.93
CA LYS A 9 10.58 19.36 -26.31
C LYS A 9 9.50 18.27 -26.34
N THR A 10 9.31 17.63 -27.49
CA THR A 10 8.32 16.55 -27.67
C THR A 10 8.64 15.32 -26.81
N CYS A 11 9.92 14.92 -26.71
CA CYS A 11 10.29 13.82 -25.83
C CYS A 11 9.98 14.13 -24.35
N LEU A 12 10.25 15.36 -23.90
CA LEU A 12 10.01 15.77 -22.52
C LEU A 12 8.51 15.82 -22.17
N SER A 13 7.63 16.16 -23.14
CA SER A 13 6.18 16.23 -22.92
C SER A 13 5.49 14.87 -22.95
N VAL A 14 5.97 13.93 -23.77
CA VAL A 14 5.39 12.58 -23.90
C VAL A 14 5.82 11.66 -22.75
N LEU A 15 7.01 11.86 -22.18
CA LEU A 15 7.54 11.02 -21.10
C LEU A 15 6.60 10.95 -19.87
N PRO A 16 6.06 12.06 -19.32
CA PRO A 16 5.07 12.02 -18.24
C PRO A 16 3.82 11.20 -18.56
N ILE A 17 3.34 11.29 -19.80
CA ILE A 17 2.14 10.58 -20.25
C ILE A 17 2.40 9.07 -20.20
N LEU A 18 3.53 8.61 -20.75
CA LEU A 18 3.90 7.19 -20.73
C LEU A 18 4.10 6.66 -19.31
N LEU A 19 4.70 7.47 -18.43
CA LEU A 19 4.94 7.07 -17.04
C LEU A 19 3.66 7.11 -16.17
N SER A 20 2.64 7.90 -16.54
CA SER A 20 1.39 7.96 -15.80
C SER A 20 0.62 6.62 -15.79
N ALA A 21 0.65 5.87 -16.88
CA ALA A 21 -0.07 4.60 -17.02
C ALA A 21 0.37 3.53 -15.99
N PRO A 22 1.67 3.20 -15.83
CA PRO A 22 2.10 2.25 -14.80
C PRO A 22 1.83 2.75 -13.37
N ILE A 23 1.80 4.07 -13.14
CA ILE A 23 1.50 4.65 -11.81
C ILE A 23 0.03 4.44 -11.46
N ILE A 24 -0.87 4.76 -12.38
CA ILE A 24 -2.32 4.57 -12.19
C ILE A 24 -2.61 3.07 -12.01
N ALA A 25 -1.99 2.21 -12.82
CA ALA A 25 -2.09 0.76 -12.68
C ALA A 25 -1.60 0.27 -11.30
N ALA A 26 -0.48 0.80 -10.80
CA ALA A 26 0.03 0.47 -9.47
C ALA A 26 -0.93 0.95 -8.35
N GLY A 27 -1.55 2.12 -8.51
CA GLY A 27 -2.58 2.61 -7.60
C GLY A 27 -3.81 1.69 -7.55
N ILE A 28 -4.30 1.25 -8.71
CA ILE A 28 -5.42 0.31 -8.83
C ILE A 28 -5.06 -1.05 -8.23
N TRP A 29 -3.87 -1.58 -8.53
CA TRP A 29 -3.40 -2.83 -7.94
C TRP A 29 -3.31 -2.76 -6.42
N ALA A 30 -2.83 -1.64 -5.88
CA ALA A 30 -2.83 -1.41 -4.44
C ALA A 30 -4.25 -1.35 -3.85
N SER A 31 -5.23 -0.83 -4.61
CA SER A 31 -6.66 -0.82 -4.23
C SER A 31 -7.35 -2.18 -4.29
N ASN A 32 -6.79 -3.17 -4.99
CA ASN A 32 -7.31 -4.54 -5.01
C ASN A 32 -7.04 -5.31 -3.70
N SER A 33 -6.97 -4.59 -2.58
CA SER A 33 -6.88 -5.16 -1.24
C SER A 33 -8.29 -5.17 -0.64
N CYS A 34 -8.55 -6.07 0.31
CA CYS A 34 -9.85 -6.17 1.00
C CYS A 34 -10.33 -4.89 1.71
N ALA A 35 -9.53 -3.82 1.71
CA ALA A 35 -9.94 -2.50 2.16
C ALA A 35 -9.40 -1.40 1.25
N ASN A 36 -10.25 -0.41 1.02
CA ASN A 36 -9.90 0.86 0.40
C ASN A 36 -9.33 1.84 1.44
N PHE A 37 -8.07 2.24 1.25
CA PHE A 37 -7.39 3.24 2.07
C PHE A 37 -7.24 4.54 1.29
N TYR A 38 -7.31 5.66 2.00
CA TYR A 38 -7.12 7.00 1.43
C TYR A 38 -5.80 7.15 0.65
N PHE A 39 -4.74 6.48 1.08
CA PHE A 39 -3.45 6.48 0.41
C PHE A 39 -3.49 5.96 -1.05
N GLN A 40 -4.35 4.98 -1.35
CA GLN A 40 -4.51 4.49 -2.72
C GLN A 40 -5.04 5.58 -3.66
N GLN A 41 -5.99 6.39 -3.17
CA GLN A 41 -6.54 7.53 -3.91
C GLN A 41 -5.49 8.61 -4.17
N ILE A 42 -4.55 8.82 -3.24
CA ILE A 42 -3.44 9.78 -3.39
C ILE A 42 -2.48 9.36 -4.52
N ILE A 43 -2.22 8.06 -4.68
CA ILE A 43 -1.36 7.57 -5.78
C ILE A 43 -2.03 7.77 -7.13
N ILE A 44 -3.32 7.41 -7.21
CA ILE A 44 -4.09 7.54 -8.45
C ILE A 44 -4.18 9.02 -8.86
N SER A 45 -4.45 9.93 -7.91
CA SER A 45 -4.51 11.36 -8.18
C SER A 45 -3.17 11.92 -8.65
N MET A 46 -2.06 11.44 -8.10
CA MET A 46 -0.73 11.86 -8.55
C MET A 46 -0.40 11.37 -9.97
N GLY A 47 -0.79 10.14 -10.32
CA GLY A 47 -0.70 9.65 -11.70
C GLY A 47 -1.53 10.49 -12.67
N ALA A 48 -2.74 10.89 -12.27
CA ALA A 48 -3.59 11.78 -13.05
C ALA A 48 -2.95 13.17 -13.23
N LEU A 49 -2.33 13.74 -12.21
CA LEU A 49 -1.61 15.02 -12.32
C LEU A 49 -0.44 14.93 -13.31
N MET A 50 0.35 13.85 -13.28
CA MET A 50 1.42 13.65 -14.27
C MET A 50 0.89 13.59 -15.70
N PHE A 51 -0.24 12.91 -15.89
CA PHE A 51 -0.89 12.84 -17.20
C PHE A 51 -1.31 14.24 -17.68
N LEU A 52 -1.93 15.04 -16.79
CA LEU A 52 -2.31 16.42 -17.10
C LEU A 52 -1.10 17.31 -17.44
N VAL A 53 0.00 17.19 -16.70
CA VAL A 53 1.25 17.91 -17.03
C VAL A 53 1.73 17.57 -18.43
N GLY A 54 1.72 16.29 -18.81
CA GLY A 54 2.10 15.85 -20.15
C GLY A 54 1.18 16.40 -21.26
N LEU A 55 -0.14 16.41 -21.03
CA LEU A 55 -1.11 16.97 -21.99
C LEU A 55 -0.91 18.47 -22.20
N VAL A 56 -0.78 19.23 -21.11
CA VAL A 56 -0.54 20.67 -21.15
C VAL A 56 0.78 20.97 -21.89
N ALA A 57 1.82 20.14 -21.68
CA ALA A 57 3.10 20.26 -22.39
C ALA A 57 2.99 19.94 -23.89
N CYS A 58 2.20 18.95 -24.28
CA CYS A 58 1.95 18.66 -25.70
C CYS A 58 1.20 19.82 -26.39
N CYS A 59 0.17 20.38 -25.74
CA CYS A 59 -0.59 21.52 -26.28
C CYS A 59 0.28 22.78 -26.46
N ALA A 60 1.21 23.02 -25.53
CA ALA A 60 2.14 24.15 -25.60
C ALA A 60 3.18 24.01 -26.72
N ILE A 61 3.48 22.81 -27.20
CA ILE A 61 4.36 22.61 -28.36
C ILE A 61 3.61 22.82 -29.68
N SER A 62 2.31 22.54 -29.70
CA SER A 62 1.47 22.73 -30.89
C SER A 62 1.04 24.19 -31.13
N THR A 63 1.02 25.00 -30.07
CA THR A 63 0.66 26.43 -30.14
C THR A 63 1.96 27.24 -30.14
N GLU A 64 2.32 27.85 -31.27
CA GLU A 64 3.54 28.66 -31.41
C GLU A 64 3.36 30.12 -30.93
N ASP A 65 2.25 30.44 -30.26
CA ASP A 65 1.91 31.79 -29.82
C ASP A 65 2.66 32.21 -28.54
N GLU A 66 3.23 33.42 -28.52
CA GLU A 66 4.01 33.95 -27.39
C GLU A 66 3.16 34.15 -26.12
N ASP A 67 1.90 34.59 -26.25
CA ASP A 67 0.95 34.77 -25.13
C ASP A 67 0.50 33.45 -24.49
N ALA A 68 0.53 32.34 -25.24
CA ALA A 68 0.19 31.01 -24.73
C ALA A 68 1.27 30.46 -23.78
N SER A 69 2.51 30.95 -23.87
CA SER A 69 3.64 30.48 -23.07
C SER A 69 3.47 30.76 -21.57
N ALA A 70 2.99 31.96 -21.21
CA ALA A 70 2.77 32.36 -19.82
C ALA A 70 1.68 31.51 -19.15
N THR A 71 0.60 31.22 -19.89
CA THR A 71 -0.51 30.38 -19.43
C THR A 71 -0.05 28.94 -19.18
N TYR A 72 0.81 28.41 -20.07
CA TYR A 72 1.44 27.09 -19.91
C TYR A 72 2.32 27.00 -18.65
N PHE A 73 3.19 27.99 -18.44
CA PHE A 73 4.05 28.03 -17.25
C PHE A 73 3.23 28.12 -15.97
N GLY A 74 2.23 29.00 -15.92
CA GLY A 74 1.35 29.14 -14.77
C GLY A 74 0.61 27.83 -14.45
N THR A 75 0.03 27.19 -15.46
CA THR A 75 -0.70 25.92 -15.29
C THR A 75 0.22 24.79 -14.82
N THR A 76 1.40 24.65 -15.43
CA THR A 76 2.37 23.61 -15.07
C THR A 76 2.90 23.80 -13.66
N PHE A 77 3.15 25.05 -13.25
CA PHE A 77 3.57 25.39 -11.89
C PHE A 77 2.48 25.06 -10.85
N LEU A 78 1.21 25.39 -11.14
CA LEU A 78 0.09 25.02 -10.27
C LEU A 78 -0.06 23.50 -10.12
N LEU A 79 0.05 22.74 -11.21
CA LEU A 79 0.02 21.27 -11.16
C LEU A 79 1.18 20.71 -10.34
N PHE A 80 2.37 21.30 -10.44
CA PHE A 80 3.52 20.92 -9.63
C PHE A 80 3.29 21.18 -8.13
N LEU A 81 2.75 22.34 -7.75
CA LEU A 81 2.40 22.64 -6.35
C LEU A 81 1.38 21.64 -5.79
N MET A 82 0.37 21.27 -6.58
CA MET A 82 -0.59 20.23 -6.21
C MET A 82 0.09 18.87 -5.99
N ALA A 83 1.02 18.49 -6.87
CA ALA A 83 1.79 17.25 -6.72
C ALA A 83 2.67 17.26 -5.45
N VAL A 84 3.32 18.39 -5.14
CA VAL A 84 4.09 18.57 -3.89
C VAL A 84 3.20 18.41 -2.67
N ALA A 85 2.02 19.03 -2.66
CA ALA A 85 1.07 18.91 -1.56
C ALA A 85 0.62 17.45 -1.33
N LEU A 86 0.31 16.72 -2.41
CA LEU A 86 -0.04 15.30 -2.33
C LEU A 86 1.12 14.43 -1.87
N PHE A 87 2.34 14.71 -2.31
CA PHE A 87 3.54 14.00 -1.87
C PHE A 87 3.77 14.16 -0.37
N ILE A 88 3.66 15.38 0.15
CA ILE A 88 3.77 15.65 1.59
C ILE A 88 2.66 14.92 2.35
N ALA A 89 1.41 15.03 1.89
CA ALA A 89 0.26 14.35 2.53
C ALA A 89 0.46 12.83 2.57
N ALA A 90 0.95 12.23 1.49
CA ALA A 90 1.24 10.80 1.45
C ALA A 90 2.35 10.42 2.44
N PHE A 91 3.43 11.19 2.53
CA PHE A 91 4.52 10.90 3.47
C PHE A 91 4.04 10.96 4.93
N VAL A 92 3.23 11.96 5.28
CA VAL A 92 2.63 12.08 6.62
C VAL A 92 1.71 10.90 6.92
N VAL A 93 0.82 10.54 5.98
CA VAL A 93 -0.15 9.44 6.15
C VAL A 93 0.48 8.05 6.08
N THR A 94 1.70 7.94 5.58
CA THR A 94 2.45 6.67 5.54
C THR A 94 3.56 6.60 6.59
N GLY A 95 3.64 7.61 7.47
CA GLY A 95 4.57 7.68 8.59
C GLY A 95 4.66 6.34 9.34
N TYR A 96 5.88 5.83 9.46
CA TYR A 96 6.20 4.48 9.88
C TYR A 96 5.54 4.12 11.22
N SER A 97 4.77 3.03 11.27
CA SER A 97 4.35 2.45 12.54
C SER A 97 4.04 0.96 12.42
N GLY A 98 4.74 0.18 13.25
CA GLY A 98 4.46 -1.20 13.64
C GLY A 98 5.65 -2.13 13.42
N SER A 99 6.31 -2.49 14.51
CA SER A 99 7.43 -3.43 14.48
C SER A 99 6.93 -4.88 14.38
N PRO A 100 7.62 -5.74 13.61
CA PRO A 100 7.43 -7.18 13.74
C PRO A 100 7.83 -7.62 15.15
N HIS A 101 7.06 -8.52 15.73
CA HIS A 101 7.35 -9.14 17.01
C HIS A 101 7.83 -10.58 16.76
N SER A 102 9.07 -10.87 17.13
CA SER A 102 9.60 -12.23 17.06
C SER A 102 9.04 -13.06 18.21
N VAL A 103 8.63 -14.29 17.91
CA VAL A 103 8.20 -15.25 18.91
C VAL A 103 9.37 -16.20 19.19
N PRO A 104 9.74 -16.44 20.47
CA PRO A 104 10.78 -17.40 20.81
C PRO A 104 10.50 -18.78 20.22
N GLY A 105 11.51 -19.39 19.58
CA GLY A 105 11.40 -20.72 18.99
C GLY A 105 10.62 -20.80 17.67
N ARG A 106 10.29 -19.66 17.04
CA ARG A 106 9.59 -19.61 15.75
C ARG A 106 10.30 -18.68 14.78
N ASN A 107 10.39 -19.06 13.50
CA ASN A 107 11.02 -18.27 12.43
C ASN A 107 10.07 -17.23 11.81
N TYR A 108 8.77 -17.35 12.04
CA TYR A 108 7.81 -16.34 11.62
C TYR A 108 7.66 -15.24 12.68
N VAL A 109 7.14 -14.11 12.22
CA VAL A 109 6.86 -12.94 13.06
C VAL A 109 5.36 -12.76 13.25
N GLU A 110 5.00 -12.31 14.45
CA GLU A 110 3.66 -11.86 14.78
C GLU A 110 3.61 -10.33 14.78
N TYR A 111 2.42 -9.77 14.61
CA TYR A 111 2.21 -8.32 14.63
C TYR A 111 1.19 -8.00 15.71
N ARG A 112 1.45 -6.93 16.46
CA ARG A 112 0.49 -6.41 17.44
C ARG A 112 -0.12 -5.11 16.97
N LEU A 113 -1.42 -4.95 17.21
CA LEU A 113 -2.20 -3.82 16.69
C LEU A 113 -1.76 -2.49 17.34
N ASP A 114 -1.32 -2.53 18.60
CA ASP A 114 -0.87 -1.40 19.40
C ASP A 114 0.42 -0.74 18.90
N HIS A 115 1.22 -1.43 18.07
CA HIS A 115 2.41 -0.84 17.48
C HIS A 115 2.11 -0.01 16.20
N PHE A 116 0.88 -0.05 15.66
CA PHE A 116 0.52 0.70 14.45
C PHE A 116 0.10 2.14 14.75
N ALA A 117 0.11 3.03 13.76
CA ALA A 117 -0.32 4.43 13.96
C ALA A 117 -1.81 4.48 14.31
N PHE A 118 -2.22 5.51 15.06
CA PHE A 118 -3.61 5.66 15.50
C PHE A 118 -4.60 5.70 14.32
N TRP A 119 -4.27 6.37 13.21
CA TRP A 119 -5.16 6.43 12.04
C TRP A 119 -5.38 5.05 11.39
N LEU A 120 -4.34 4.21 11.34
CA LEU A 120 -4.42 2.84 10.80
C LEU A 120 -5.29 1.96 11.70
N ARG A 121 -5.06 2.02 13.01
CA ARG A 121 -5.90 1.33 14.00
C ARG A 121 -7.36 1.75 13.88
N ARG A 122 -7.65 3.05 13.74
CA ARG A 122 -9.02 3.57 13.60
C ARG A 122 -9.73 3.09 12.34
N ARG A 123 -9.01 2.70 11.29
CA ARG A 123 -9.60 2.16 10.05
C ARG A 123 -10.07 0.72 10.21
N VAL A 124 -9.36 -0.07 11.01
CA VAL A 124 -9.71 -1.47 11.33
C VAL A 124 -10.47 -1.60 12.66
N SER A 125 -10.66 -0.49 13.37
CA SER A 125 -11.47 -0.42 14.59
C SER A 125 -12.95 -0.24 14.25
N GLY A 126 -13.79 -1.03 14.93
CA GLY A 126 -15.24 -1.00 14.79
C GLY A 126 -15.79 -2.10 13.86
N TYR A 127 -16.85 -2.74 14.32
CA TYR A 127 -17.50 -3.87 13.66
C TYR A 127 -17.90 -3.55 12.21
N PHE A 128 -18.59 -2.43 11.97
CA PHE A 128 -19.09 -2.07 10.63
C PHE A 128 -18.00 -1.84 9.58
N ARG A 129 -16.80 -1.40 10.00
CA ARG A 129 -15.68 -1.20 9.08
C ARG A 129 -14.91 -2.48 8.81
N TRP A 130 -14.82 -3.34 9.83
CA TRP A 130 -14.05 -4.59 9.77
C TRP A 130 -14.84 -5.73 9.11
N ASN A 131 -16.15 -5.80 9.31
CA ASN A 131 -16.97 -6.89 8.78
C ASN A 131 -16.87 -7.09 7.25
N PRO A 132 -16.91 -6.04 6.41
CA PRO A 132 -16.67 -6.19 4.97
C PRO A 132 -15.26 -6.72 4.64
N ILE A 133 -14.27 -6.35 5.44
CA ILE A 133 -12.88 -6.80 5.28
C ILE A 133 -12.79 -8.29 5.62
N ILE A 134 -13.44 -8.74 6.71
CA ILE A 134 -13.55 -10.16 7.05
C ILE A 134 -14.13 -10.93 5.87
N SER A 135 -15.26 -10.49 5.29
CA SER A 135 -15.89 -11.20 4.17
C SER A 135 -14.94 -11.42 2.98
N CYS A 136 -14.10 -10.43 2.68
CA CYS A 136 -13.07 -10.55 1.65
C CYS A 136 -11.90 -11.46 2.09
N LEU A 137 -11.47 -11.40 3.36
CA LEU A 137 -10.42 -12.26 3.90
C LEU A 137 -10.84 -13.73 4.00
N THR A 138 -12.10 -14.01 4.32
CA THR A 138 -12.65 -15.37 4.38
C THR A 138 -12.85 -15.98 2.99
N ALA A 139 -13.07 -15.14 1.97
CA ALA A 139 -13.23 -15.61 0.59
C ALA A 139 -11.91 -16.06 -0.05
N SER A 140 -10.77 -15.85 0.61
CA SER A 140 -9.46 -16.12 0.04
C SER A 140 -8.83 -17.39 0.66
N ASN A 141 -8.30 -18.27 -0.20
CA ASN A 141 -7.95 -19.66 0.15
C ASN A 141 -6.57 -19.83 0.85
N TRP A 142 -6.03 -18.79 1.49
CA TRP A 142 -4.67 -18.81 2.03
C TRP A 142 -4.57 -19.57 3.35
N CYS A 143 -5.62 -19.59 4.19
CA CYS A 143 -5.66 -20.44 5.37
C CYS A 143 -5.81 -21.92 5.01
N GLU A 144 -6.63 -22.25 4.01
CA GLU A 144 -6.72 -23.61 3.49
C GLU A 144 -5.40 -24.08 2.87
N LYS A 145 -4.74 -23.18 2.10
CA LYS A 145 -3.42 -23.46 1.54
C LYS A 145 -2.38 -23.68 2.65
N LEU A 146 -2.46 -22.94 3.75
CA LEU A 146 -1.55 -23.11 4.89
C LEU A 146 -1.68 -24.52 5.50
N ASP A 147 -2.91 -24.96 5.73
CA ASP A 147 -3.23 -26.28 6.28
C ASP A 147 -2.72 -27.42 5.38
N LYS A 148 -2.85 -27.27 4.06
CA LYS A 148 -2.34 -28.23 3.07
C LYS A 148 -0.82 -28.23 2.92
N THR A 149 -0.16 -27.09 3.12
CA THR A 149 1.28 -26.93 2.82
C THR A 149 2.16 -27.38 3.99
N HIS A 150 1.70 -27.24 5.23
CA HIS A 150 2.47 -27.58 6.42
C HIS A 150 1.77 -28.67 7.22
N SER A 151 2.30 -29.89 7.19
CA SER A 151 1.68 -31.04 7.88
C SER A 151 2.22 -31.24 9.31
N SER A 152 3.39 -30.68 9.62
CA SER A 152 4.03 -30.79 10.94
C SER A 152 4.23 -29.43 11.63
N SER A 153 4.22 -29.43 12.96
CA SER A 153 4.54 -28.28 13.81
C SER A 153 5.93 -27.71 13.50
N GLN A 154 6.92 -28.58 13.26
CA GLN A 154 8.28 -28.14 12.94
C GLN A 154 8.31 -27.37 11.61
N GLN A 155 7.63 -27.91 10.59
CA GLN A 155 7.53 -27.23 9.29
C GLN A 155 6.87 -25.86 9.43
N LEU A 156 5.77 -25.77 10.20
CA LEU A 156 5.07 -24.52 10.43
C LEU A 156 5.92 -23.50 11.20
N PHE A 157 6.61 -23.92 12.25
CA PHE A 157 7.41 -23.03 13.10
C PHE A 157 8.68 -22.55 12.41
N THR A 158 9.23 -23.32 11.46
CA THR A 158 10.37 -22.89 10.65
C THR A 158 9.99 -22.10 9.40
N ALA A 159 8.72 -22.13 8.99
CA ALA A 159 8.27 -21.50 7.75
C ALA A 159 8.22 -19.98 7.83
N HIS A 160 8.45 -19.33 6.68
CA HIS A 160 8.20 -17.91 6.50
C HIS A 160 6.73 -17.67 6.16
N LEU A 161 5.93 -17.46 7.21
CA LEU A 161 4.50 -17.16 7.08
C LEU A 161 4.27 -15.71 6.66
N THR A 162 3.22 -15.50 5.87
CA THR A 162 2.74 -14.13 5.60
C THR A 162 2.09 -13.54 6.86
N PRO A 163 2.08 -12.20 7.02
CA PRO A 163 1.46 -11.56 8.19
C PRO A 163 -0.02 -11.92 8.37
N LEU A 164 -0.71 -12.17 7.26
CA LEU A 164 -2.07 -12.65 7.26
C LEU A 164 -2.13 -14.08 7.81
N GLN A 165 -1.33 -15.01 7.28
CA GLN A 165 -1.30 -16.40 7.74
C GLN A 165 -1.05 -16.52 9.24
N SER A 166 -0.05 -15.79 9.75
CA SER A 166 0.27 -15.82 11.17
C SER A 166 -0.73 -15.06 12.06
N GLY A 167 -1.39 -14.03 11.54
CA GLY A 167 -2.33 -13.21 12.32
C GLY A 167 -3.77 -13.73 12.36
N CYS A 168 -4.23 -14.40 11.30
CA CYS A 168 -5.65 -14.76 11.13
C CYS A 168 -5.93 -16.26 11.08
N CYS A 169 -5.01 -17.08 10.54
CA CYS A 169 -5.25 -18.51 10.36
C CYS A 169 -4.90 -19.37 11.58
N MET A 170 -4.16 -18.80 12.53
CA MET A 170 -3.67 -19.50 13.72
C MET A 170 -3.81 -18.60 14.96
N PRO A 171 -3.88 -19.18 16.17
CA PRO A 171 -3.96 -18.41 17.39
C PRO A 171 -2.61 -17.77 17.71
N PRO A 172 -2.60 -16.63 18.42
CA PRO A 172 -1.37 -16.00 18.90
C PRO A 172 -0.54 -16.93 19.80
N ALA A 173 0.79 -16.84 19.73
CA ALA A 173 1.69 -17.66 20.57
C ALA A 173 1.41 -17.54 22.07
N LYS A 174 1.02 -16.34 22.52
CA LYS A 174 0.66 -16.01 23.91
C LYS A 174 -0.49 -16.86 24.47
N CYS A 175 -1.33 -17.48 23.63
CA CYS A 175 -2.45 -18.32 24.11
C CYS A 175 -2.01 -19.71 24.60
N GLU A 176 -0.79 -20.14 24.26
CA GLU A 176 -0.21 -21.43 24.70
C GLU A 176 -1.10 -22.66 24.39
N TYR A 177 -1.87 -22.60 23.30
CA TYR A 177 -2.67 -23.73 22.85
C TYR A 177 -1.80 -24.87 22.32
N THR A 178 -2.30 -26.10 22.43
CA THR A 178 -1.59 -27.28 21.92
C THR A 178 -1.84 -27.41 20.42
N TYR A 179 -0.76 -27.53 19.65
CA TYR A 179 -0.80 -27.71 18.21
C TYR A 179 -1.47 -29.05 17.85
N VAL A 180 -2.40 -29.01 16.89
CA VAL A 180 -2.99 -30.22 16.26
C VAL A 180 -2.75 -30.17 14.76
N SER A 181 -3.15 -29.08 14.12
CA SER A 181 -2.86 -28.76 12.71
C SER A 181 -2.59 -27.25 12.57
N PRO A 182 -2.16 -26.75 11.40
CA PRO A 182 -1.90 -25.31 11.22
C PRO A 182 -3.08 -24.41 11.59
N THR A 183 -4.31 -24.85 11.27
CA THR A 183 -5.54 -24.11 11.53
C THR A 183 -6.34 -24.62 12.73
N ASN A 184 -5.95 -25.74 13.34
CA ASN A 184 -6.68 -26.36 14.44
C ASN A 184 -5.80 -26.51 15.68
N TRP A 185 -6.26 -25.98 16.80
CA TRP A 185 -5.53 -25.94 18.05
C TRP A 185 -6.41 -26.37 19.23
N LYS A 186 -5.84 -27.16 20.15
CA LYS A 186 -6.55 -27.57 21.37
C LYS A 186 -6.45 -26.45 22.40
N VAL A 187 -7.61 -25.88 22.75
CA VAL A 187 -7.73 -24.79 23.70
C VAL A 187 -7.36 -25.28 25.10
N SER A 188 -6.37 -24.64 25.72
CA SER A 188 -6.04 -24.82 27.14
C SER A 188 -6.95 -23.95 28.01
N LYS A 189 -7.29 -24.40 29.22
CA LYS A 189 -8.25 -23.70 30.11
C LYS A 189 -7.69 -22.40 30.72
N ASP A 190 -6.37 -22.24 30.74
CA ASP A 190 -5.71 -21.35 31.70
C ASP A 190 -5.50 -19.90 31.21
N ASN A 191 -5.65 -19.59 29.91
CA ASN A 191 -5.26 -18.28 29.38
C ASN A 191 -6.42 -17.46 28.79
N LYS A 192 -7.45 -17.21 29.62
CA LYS A 192 -8.65 -16.42 29.26
C LYS A 192 -8.49 -14.90 29.42
N THR A 193 -7.31 -14.42 29.82
CA THR A 193 -7.10 -12.98 30.08
C THR A 193 -6.95 -12.16 28.80
N ASP A 194 -6.58 -12.81 27.69
CA ASP A 194 -6.39 -12.14 26.41
C ASP A 194 -7.62 -12.25 25.50
N THR A 195 -8.08 -11.10 24.99
CA THR A 195 -9.24 -11.02 24.11
C THR A 195 -9.08 -11.80 22.81
N ASP A 196 -7.85 -11.92 22.29
CA ASP A 196 -7.60 -12.69 21.07
C ASP A 196 -7.75 -14.19 21.32
N CYS A 197 -7.30 -14.68 22.48
CA CYS A 197 -7.42 -16.10 22.84
C CYS A 197 -8.89 -16.50 23.05
N LEU A 198 -9.72 -15.59 23.56
CA LEU A 198 -11.17 -15.78 23.70
C LEU A 198 -11.91 -15.76 22.36
N ASN A 199 -11.45 -14.95 21.41
CA ASN A 199 -12.07 -14.80 20.09
C ASN A 199 -11.65 -15.87 19.07
N TRP A 200 -10.64 -16.68 19.39
CA TRP A 200 -10.18 -17.78 18.55
C TRP A 200 -11.22 -18.89 18.40
N SER A 201 -11.35 -19.44 17.19
CA SER A 201 -12.21 -20.59 16.88
C SER A 201 -11.54 -21.53 15.87
N ASN A 202 -11.74 -22.84 16.01
CA ASN A 202 -11.27 -23.83 15.03
C ASN A 202 -12.23 -23.98 13.81
N ASP A 203 -13.33 -23.21 13.77
CA ASP A 203 -14.21 -23.17 12.59
C ASP A 203 -13.49 -22.44 11.43
N PRO A 204 -13.29 -23.10 10.27
CA PRO A 204 -12.62 -22.50 9.10
C PRO A 204 -13.22 -21.18 8.63
N ARG A 205 -14.50 -20.91 8.93
CA ARG A 205 -15.19 -19.68 8.55
C ARG A 205 -15.00 -18.54 9.55
N LYS A 206 -14.54 -18.83 10.77
CA LYS A 206 -14.41 -17.84 11.87
C LYS A 206 -12.96 -17.58 12.25
N LEU A 207 -12.15 -18.63 12.40
CA LEU A 207 -10.71 -18.57 12.77
C LEU A 207 -10.40 -17.44 13.75
N CYS A 208 -9.32 -16.68 13.55
CA CYS A 208 -9.04 -15.45 14.29
C CYS A 208 -9.47 -14.18 13.53
N TYR A 209 -10.43 -14.25 12.60
CA TYR A 209 -10.76 -13.08 11.76
C TYR A 209 -11.25 -11.88 12.57
N SER A 210 -11.82 -12.10 13.76
CA SER A 210 -12.27 -11.04 14.68
C SER A 210 -11.21 -10.58 15.68
N CYS A 211 -10.03 -11.21 15.71
CA CYS A 211 -8.94 -10.90 16.63
C CYS A 211 -8.19 -9.62 16.24
N ASP A 212 -7.56 -8.97 17.21
CA ASP A 212 -6.67 -7.84 16.98
C ASP A 212 -5.35 -8.28 16.33
N SER A 213 -4.91 -9.52 16.59
CA SER A 213 -3.80 -10.15 15.87
C SER A 213 -4.05 -10.25 14.35
N CYS A 214 -5.28 -10.55 13.92
CA CYS A 214 -5.63 -10.59 12.50
C CYS A 214 -5.68 -9.20 11.88
N LYS A 215 -6.23 -8.21 12.60
CA LYS A 215 -6.19 -6.80 12.17
C LYS A 215 -4.75 -6.32 12.02
N ALA A 216 -3.87 -6.68 12.95
CA ALA A 216 -2.45 -6.34 12.90
C ALA A 216 -1.74 -7.01 11.70
N GLY A 217 -2.03 -8.29 11.45
CA GLY A 217 -1.55 -9.02 10.27
C GLY A 217 -2.00 -8.38 8.95
N PHE A 218 -3.27 -7.97 8.86
CA PHE A 218 -3.81 -7.24 7.71
C PHE A 218 -3.10 -5.90 7.50
N LEU A 219 -2.93 -5.10 8.54
CA LEU A 219 -2.21 -3.83 8.45
C LEU A 219 -0.74 -4.02 8.07
N ALA A 220 -0.09 -5.12 8.49
CA ALA A 220 1.27 -5.45 8.08
C ALA A 220 1.36 -5.83 6.60
N ASP A 221 0.40 -6.59 6.07
CA ASP A 221 0.31 -6.91 4.63
C ASP A 221 0.13 -5.62 3.81
N ILE A 222 -0.78 -4.75 4.23
CA ILE A 222 -0.99 -3.45 3.60
C ILE A 222 0.27 -2.60 3.66
N ARG A 223 1.01 -2.60 4.77
CA ARG A 223 2.26 -1.84 4.87
C ARG A 223 3.26 -2.25 3.79
N LYS A 224 3.35 -3.54 3.46
CA LYS A 224 4.23 -4.01 2.37
C LYS A 224 3.83 -3.35 1.05
N LYS A 225 2.54 -3.30 0.73
CA LYS A 225 2.01 -2.62 -0.47
C LYS A 225 2.25 -1.11 -0.43
N ILE A 226 2.04 -0.47 0.73
CA ILE A 226 2.31 0.96 0.94
C ILE A 226 3.79 1.28 0.68
N ARG A 227 4.73 0.47 1.17
CA ARG A 227 6.18 0.72 0.90
C ARG A 227 6.51 0.69 -0.58
N ILE A 228 6.01 -0.31 -1.31
CA ILE A 228 6.23 -0.43 -2.75
C ILE A 228 5.63 0.78 -3.46
N ALA A 229 4.41 1.16 -3.10
CA ALA A 229 3.74 2.28 -3.73
C ALA A 229 4.33 3.65 -3.35
N ASN A 230 4.86 3.81 -2.13
CA ASN A 230 5.65 4.98 -1.72
C ASN A 230 6.94 5.11 -2.53
N LEU A 231 7.62 3.99 -2.84
CA LEU A 231 8.79 3.99 -3.69
C LEU A 231 8.43 4.47 -5.11
N ILE A 232 7.36 3.92 -5.69
CA ILE A 232 6.85 4.38 -7.00
C ILE A 232 6.51 5.86 -6.94
N MET A 233 5.81 6.29 -5.90
CA MET A 233 5.42 7.68 -5.69
C MET A 233 6.63 8.62 -5.63
N PHE A 234 7.68 8.22 -4.92
CA PHE A 234 8.92 8.98 -4.81
C PHE A 234 9.63 9.11 -6.17
N ILE A 235 9.75 8.01 -6.92
CA ILE A 235 10.35 8.02 -8.27
C ILE A 235 9.55 8.96 -9.19
N THR A 236 8.23 8.86 -9.16
CA THR A 236 7.31 9.74 -9.89
C THR A 236 7.56 11.22 -9.57
N PHE A 237 7.66 11.55 -8.28
CA PHE A 237 7.88 12.92 -7.86
C PHE A 237 9.22 13.48 -8.38
N LEU A 238 10.29 12.67 -8.37
CA LEU A 238 11.57 13.03 -8.96
C LEU A 238 11.47 13.29 -10.47
N VAL A 239 10.76 12.43 -11.20
CA VAL A 239 10.52 12.63 -12.64
C VAL A 239 9.75 13.93 -12.89
N ALA A 240 8.73 14.23 -12.09
CA ALA A 240 7.97 15.48 -12.20
C ALA A 240 8.87 16.71 -12.00
N ILE A 241 9.82 16.66 -11.06
CA ILE A 241 10.82 17.72 -10.88
C ILE A 241 11.69 17.88 -12.13
N VAL A 242 12.23 16.77 -12.66
CA VAL A 242 13.09 16.80 -13.86
C VAL A 242 12.35 17.38 -15.06
N VAL A 243 11.10 16.99 -15.26
CA VAL A 243 10.24 17.51 -16.34
C VAL A 243 9.95 18.99 -16.15
N CYS A 244 9.65 19.42 -14.92
CA CYS A 244 9.40 20.83 -14.60
C CYS A 244 10.64 21.68 -14.88
N VAL A 245 11.82 21.28 -14.37
CA VAL A 245 13.08 22.01 -14.57
C VAL A 245 13.51 21.98 -16.04
N GLY A 246 13.45 20.82 -16.69
CA GLY A 246 13.78 20.66 -18.11
C GLY A 246 12.90 21.52 -19.00
N SER A 247 11.60 21.61 -18.70
CA SER A 247 10.68 22.52 -19.38
C SER A 247 11.12 23.96 -19.17
N CYS A 248 11.35 24.39 -17.92
CA CYS A 248 11.82 25.75 -17.65
C CYS A 248 13.09 26.12 -18.43
N VAL A 249 14.10 25.25 -18.47
CA VAL A 249 15.36 25.53 -19.20
C VAL A 249 15.12 25.58 -20.71
N ILE A 250 14.39 24.62 -21.28
CA ILE A 250 14.22 24.53 -22.73
C ILE A 250 13.31 25.64 -23.28
N PHE A 251 12.32 26.08 -22.49
CA PHE A 251 11.44 27.18 -22.87
C PHE A 251 12.08 28.56 -22.64
N THR A 252 12.99 28.72 -21.68
CA THR A 252 13.73 29.99 -21.46
C THR A 252 14.88 30.22 -22.45
N MET A 253 15.43 29.16 -23.05
CA MET A 253 16.48 29.28 -24.06
C MET A 253 15.96 29.63 -25.47
N ASN A 254 14.64 29.84 -25.64
CA ASN A 254 14.00 30.19 -26.92
C ASN A 254 14.03 31.69 -27.15
#